data_AF-A0A3A5M6H5-F1
#
_entry.id   AF-A0A3A5M6H5-F1
#
_cell.length_a   1.000
_cell.length_b   1.000
_cell.length_c   1.000
_cell.angle_alpha   90.00
_cell.angle_beta   90.00
_cell.angle_gamma   90.00
#
_symmetry.space_group_name_H-M   'P 1'
#
loop_
_entity.id
_entity.type
_entity.pdbx_description
1 polymer ?
#
loop_
_entity_poly.entity_id
_entity_poly.type
_entity_poly.pdbx_seq_one_letter_code
_entity_poly.pdbx_strand_id
1 'polypeptide(L)' 'MAGKFELFRDGGVSFRFRLKAPNGTVVAVSKQYSDKASAVEGIHAVRECAGTGLITDLCPPMPRKAVKKQAPLPAATAV' A
#
# COMPACT_ATOMS: atom_id res chain seq x y z
N MET A 1 -4.03 16.94 -3.84
CA MET A 1 -5.07 15.93 -4.12
C MET A 1 -4.98 14.82 -3.09
N ALA A 2 -6.08 14.50 -2.40
CA ALA A 2 -6.09 13.47 -1.36
C ALA A 2 -6.38 12.07 -1.95
N GLY A 3 -5.72 11.04 -1.43
CA GLY A 3 -6.10 9.64 -1.69
C GLY A 3 -7.48 9.32 -1.11
N LYS A 4 -8.13 8.28 -1.64
CA LYS A 4 -9.47 7.83 -1.20
C LYS A 4 -9.36 6.48 -0.51
N PHE A 5 -10.00 6.35 0.65
CA PHE A 5 -10.19 5.05 1.32
C PHE A 5 -11.49 4.41 0.83
N GLU A 6 -11.40 3.20 0.29
CA GLU A 6 -12.55 2.39 -0.10
C GLU A 6 -12.70 1.21 0.87
N LEU A 7 -13.80 1.17 1.61
CA LEU A 7 -14.18 0.04 2.45
C LEU A 7 -15.08 -0.91 1.64
N PHE A 8 -14.73 -2.19 1.58
CA PHE A 8 -15.47 -3.22 0.89
C PHE A 8 -15.66 -4.45 1.77
N ARG A 9 -16.73 -5.20 1.53
CA ARG A 9 -17.01 -6.47 2.20
C ARG A 9 -16.61 -7.60 1.25
N ASP A 10 -15.72 -8.46 1.73
CA ASP A 10 -15.17 -9.59 0.98
C ASP A 10 -15.82 -10.88 1.48
N GLY A 11 -16.38 -11.67 0.56
CA GLY A 11 -16.97 -12.99 0.86
C GLY A 11 -18.11 -13.00 1.89
N GLY A 12 -18.71 -11.85 2.20
CA GLY A 12 -19.83 -11.75 3.14
C GLY A 12 -19.47 -11.86 4.63
N VAL A 13 -18.22 -12.14 5.01
CA VAL A 13 -17.85 -12.32 6.43
C VAL A 13 -16.72 -11.40 6.88
N SER A 14 -15.96 -10.83 5.95
CA SER A 14 -14.82 -9.98 6.28
C SER A 14 -14.94 -8.61 5.64
N PHE A 15 -14.54 -7.58 6.39
CA PHE A 15 -14.39 -6.22 5.92
C PHE A 15 -12.92 -5.94 5.62
N ARG A 16 -12.65 -5.31 4.49
CA ARG A 16 -11.32 -4.87 4.07
C ARG A 16 -11.43 -3.45 3.56
N PHE A 17 -10.40 -2.65 3.76
CA PHE A 17 -10.28 -1.36 3.12
C PHE A 17 -9.01 -1.28 2.30
N ARG A 18 -9.04 -0.42 1.28
CA ARG A 18 -7.87 -0.09 0.47
C ARG A 18 -7.75 1.41 0.30
N LEU A 19 -6.52 1.90 0.32
CA LEU A 19 -6.19 3.28 -0.01
C LEU A 19 -5.82 3.36 -1.49
N LYS A 20 -6.53 4.21 -2.23
CA LYS A 20 -6.18 4.55 -3.60
C LYS A 20 -5.56 5.93 -3.67
N ALA A 21 -4.48 6.04 -4.43
CA ALA A 21 -3.90 7.31 -4.84
C ALA A 21 -4.82 8.03 -5.85
N PRO A 22 -4.62 9.34 -6.09
CA PRO A 22 -5.41 10.11 -7.05
C PRO A 22 -5.32 9.57 -8.49
N ASN A 23 -4.28 8.80 -8.81
CA ASN A 23 -4.11 8.10 -10.10
C ASN A 23 -4.89 6.78 -10.19
N GLY A 24 -5.63 6.37 -9.15
CA GLY A 24 -6.39 5.12 -9.10
C GLY A 24 -5.58 3.91 -8.64
N THR A 25 -4.26 4.04 -8.44
CA THR A 25 -3.40 2.96 -7.97
C THR A 25 -3.66 2.65 -6.50
N VAL A 26 -3.76 1.38 -6.15
CA VAL A 26 -3.87 0.95 -4.75
C VAL A 26 -2.51 1.08 -4.08
N VAL A 27 -2.43 1.93 -3.06
CA VAL A 27 -1.20 2.23 -2.31
C VAL A 27 -1.06 1.34 -1.08
N ALA A 28 -2.19 1.06 -0.42
CA ALA A 28 -2.22 0.21 0.77
C ALA A 28 -3.52 -0.59 0.82
N VAL A 29 -3.45 -1.79 1.39
CA VAL A 29 -4.59 -2.67 1.64
C VAL A 29 -4.54 -3.09 3.11
N SER A 30 -5.69 -3.03 3.76
CA SER A 30 -5.82 -3.43 5.15
C SER A 30 -5.89 -4.95 5.32
N LYS A 31 -5.72 -5.39 6.57
CA LYS A 31 -6.08 -6.75 6.96
C LYS A 31 -7.60 -6.96 6.87
N GLN A 32 -8.03 -8.22 6.90
CA GLN A 32 -9.44 -8.59 7.11
C GLN A 32 -9.85 -8.22 8.53
N TYR A 33 -10.97 -7.52 8.64
CA TYR A 33 -11.67 -7.24 9.87
C TYR A 33 -12.95 -8.07 9.92
N SER A 34 -13.33 -8.52 11.11
CA SER A 34 -14.59 -9.22 11.35
C SER A 34 -15.78 -8.27 11.27
N ASP A 35 -15.59 -7.04 11.75
CA ASP A 35 -16.64 -6.05 11.92
C ASP A 35 -16.39 -4.77 11.12
N LYS A 36 -17.49 -4.16 10.67
CA LYS A 36 -17.44 -2.87 9.96
C LYS A 36 -16.90 -1.75 10.86
N ALA A 37 -17.28 -1.75 12.15
CA ALA A 37 -16.82 -0.75 13.11
C ALA A 37 -15.29 -0.79 13.27
N SER A 38 -14.72 -1.98 13.49
CA SER A 38 -13.26 -2.15 13.58
C SER A 38 -12.53 -1.75 12.31
N ALA A 39 -13.12 -1.99 11.13
CA ALA A 39 -12.55 -1.52 9.88
C ALA A 39 -12.55 0.02 9.76
N VAL A 40 -13.59 0.69 10.25
CA VAL A 40 -13.67 2.17 10.28
C VAL A 40 -12.68 2.75 11.28
N GLU A 41 -12.56 2.17 12.48
CA GLU A 41 -11.53 2.55 13.46
C GLU A 41 -10.12 2.36 12.88
N GLY A 42 -9.89 1.27 12.15
CA GLY A 42 -8.64 1.04 11.42
C GLY A 42 -8.35 2.13 10.40
N ILE A 43 -9.35 2.61 9.64
CA ILE A 43 -9.18 3.73 8.71
C ILE A 43 -8.83 5.02 9.46
N HIS A 44 -9.49 5.29 10.60
CA HIS A 44 -9.22 6.47 11.40
C HIS A 44 -7.78 6.47 11.92
N ALA A 45 -7.36 5.35 12.53
CA ALA A 45 -6.00 5.16 13.01
C ALA A 45 -4.97 5.29 11.87
N VAL A 46 -5.21 4.68 10.71
CA VAL A 46 -4.31 4.83 9.55
C VAL A 46 -4.26 6.27 9.07
N ARG A 47 -5.37 7.01 9.07
CA ARG A 47 -5.38 8.42 8.66
C ARG A 47 -4.59 9.31 9.62
N GLU A 48 -4.69 9.06 10.93
CA GLU A 48 -3.92 9.79 11.95
C GLU A 48 -2.44 9.42 11.92
N CYS A 49 -2.13 8.11 11.89
CA CYS A 49 -0.78 7.61 11.86
C CYS A 49 -0.06 7.86 10.53
N ALA A 50 -0.73 7.81 9.37
CA ALA A 50 -0.06 8.04 8.09
C ALA A 50 0.36 9.50 7.88
N GLY A 51 -0.27 10.45 8.58
CA GLY A 51 0.14 11.86 8.56
C GLY A 51 1.40 12.13 9.38
N THR A 52 1.65 11.37 10.44
CA THR A 52 2.71 11.62 11.44
C THR A 52 3.71 10.48 11.59
N GLY A 53 3.48 9.36 10.91
CA GLY A 53 4.19 8.11 11.08
C GLY A 53 5.64 8.22 10.64
N LEU A 54 6.56 7.87 11.54
CA LEU A 54 7.97 7.76 11.23
C LEU A 54 8.24 6.49 10.43
N ILE A 55 9.12 6.60 9.43
CA ILE A 55 9.57 5.46 8.64
C ILE A 55 10.70 4.78 9.39
N THR A 56 10.46 3.56 9.85
CA THR A 56 11.50 2.70 10.44
C THR A 56 11.81 1.58 9.45
N ASP A 57 13.05 1.52 8.97
CA ASP A 57 13.51 0.40 8.14
C ASP A 57 13.85 -0.79 9.04
N LEU A 58 13.06 -1.87 8.91
CA LEU A 58 13.29 -3.14 9.60
C LEU A 58 13.84 -4.20 8.64
N CYS A 59 14.45 -3.80 7.52
CA CYS A 59 15.07 -4.75 6.61
C CYS A 59 16.27 -5.38 7.33
N PRO A 60 16.25 -6.68 7.66
CA PRO A 60 17.46 -7.31 8.18
C PRO A 60 18.53 -7.15 7.10
N PRO A 61 19.81 -6.87 7.46
CA PRO A 61 20.88 -6.82 6.48
C PRO A 61 21.00 -8.20 5.81
N MET A 62 20.34 -8.37 4.66
CA MET A 62 20.52 -9.57 3.85
C MET A 62 21.99 -9.60 3.40
N PRO A 63 22.67 -10.76 3.43
CA PRO A 63 23.97 -10.86 2.79
C PRO A 63 23.77 -10.53 1.30
N ARG A 64 24.41 -9.45 0.84
CA ARG A 64 24.35 -8.97 -0.55
C ARG A 64 24.76 -10.09 -1.51
N LYS A 65 23.80 -10.86 -2.05
CA LYS A 65 24.01 -11.55 -3.32
C LYS A 65 23.86 -10.51 -4.43
N ALA A 66 24.96 -10.28 -5.12
CA ALA A 66 25.17 -9.37 -6.24
C ALA A 66 23.90 -8.99 -7.01
N VAL A 67 23.53 -7.71 -6.91
CA VAL A 67 22.69 -7.04 -7.90
C VAL A 67 23.41 -7.17 -9.24
N LYS A 68 22.95 -8.08 -10.12
CA LYS A 68 23.27 -7.96 -11.54
C LYS A 68 22.66 -6.63 -11.98
N LYS A 69 23.52 -5.67 -12.33
CA LYS A 69 23.17 -4.44 -13.05
C LYS A 69 22.13 -4.78 -14.10
N GLN A 70 20.89 -4.37 -13.87
CA GLN A 70 19.86 -4.43 -14.89
C GLN A 70 20.25 -3.36 -15.91
N ALA A 71 20.73 -3.83 -17.06
CA ALA A 71 21.16 -3.02 -18.19
C ALA A 71 20.00 -2.13 -18.67
N PRO A 72 20.28 -0.94 -19.22
CA PRO A 72 19.24 -0.07 -19.74
C PRO A 72 18.46 -0.79 -20.85
N LEU A 73 17.13 -0.72 -20.76
CA LEU A 73 16.20 -1.14 -21.81
C LEU A 73 16.59 -0.45 -23.13
N PRO A 74 16.72 -1.16 -24.26
CA PRO A 74 16.95 -0.54 -25.54
C PRO A 74 15.61 -0.01 -26.08
N ALA A 75 15.50 1.31 -26.27
CA ALA A 75 14.46 1.88 -27.11
C ALA A 75 15.12 2.53 -28.32
N ALA A 76 15.31 1.71 -29.36
CA ALA A 76 15.49 2.18 -30.71
C ALA A 76 14.20 2.83 -31.21
N THR A 77 14.29 4.06 -31.72
CA THR A 77 13.47 4.56 -32.82
C THR A 77 14.23 5.72 -33.45
N ALA A 78 14.66 5.48 -34.68
CA ALA A 78 15.22 6.45 -35.59
C ALA A 78 14.06 7.06 -36.41
N VAL A 79 14.02 8.39 -36.49
CA VAL A 79 13.64 9.18 -37.68
C VAL A 79 14.40 10.50 -37.59
#